data_AF-A0A350D440-F1
#
_entry.id   AF-A0A350D440-F1
#
_cell.length_a   1.000
_cell.length_b   1.000
_cell.length_c   1.000
_cell.angle_alpha   90.00
_cell.angle_beta   90.00
_cell.angle_gamma   90.00
#
_symmetry.space_group_name_H-M   'P 1'
#
loop_
_entity.id
_entity.type
_entity.pdbx_description
1 polymer ?
#
loop_
_entity_poly.entity_id
_entity_poly.type
_entity_poly.pdbx_seq_one_letter_code
_entity_poly.pdbx_strand_id
1 'polypeptide(L)'
;MWLKKSIRRSVNMKRKTFWLGLAIVTLIMVSGLVLQAAATSLNKIEVVPGALSTRVMMMADKPLSVRQIAYISENPPVLALELSDVRPVEIPALQSIEGRLVKDIQIEPAGENLKILLGLKEKVPYRLGLEQGKLFLELNEFLKSANYPIDPAVNSLLKQENRVSFSEMKVEANPGQVSFKISLSGDAPLQSFALDNPGRLVIDLLNTQYPRGNQSYQVGQANVDKVRVAQFKQADPCPITRLVFDLKEPGWYALDRSADGLNITFYSPDEAIAAVNQASVKENPAPPAVNTQMANALAIPAATTEVKTEPQPAPEPVKIKPQPAETKIESAPEPRKLKSEPVQSQAQPQEEKFKPRIIQTSEEKYTGEVISLKFKDADIRDVVLFLADLAGLNVIFDPEVRGTVSCNLQAVPWDQALDVVLKQNKLGKTIEGNVLRIAPVDILAREDENVRRIQESKELSGPV
;
A
#
# COMPACT_ATOMS: atom_id res chain seq x y z
N MET A 1 -6.91 -82.62 58.44
CA MET A 1 -6.31 -81.26 58.33
C MET A 1 -6.05 -80.82 56.87
N TRP A 2 -6.81 -81.33 55.88
CA TRP A 2 -6.54 -81.06 54.44
C TRP A 2 -7.70 -80.40 53.66
N LEU A 3 -8.93 -80.35 54.21
CA LEU A 3 -10.08 -79.74 53.51
C LEU A 3 -10.27 -78.22 53.75
N LYS A 4 -9.78 -77.67 54.86
CA LYS A 4 -9.95 -76.23 55.18
C LYS A 4 -8.98 -75.29 54.44
N LYS A 5 -7.92 -75.83 53.81
CA LYS A 5 -6.90 -75.02 53.10
C LYS A 5 -7.25 -74.74 51.64
N SER A 6 -8.09 -75.58 51.02
CA SER A 6 -8.51 -75.45 49.62
C SER A 6 -9.57 -74.35 49.41
N ILE A 7 -10.54 -74.25 50.31
CA ILE A 7 -11.64 -73.27 50.21
C ILE A 7 -11.15 -71.83 50.43
N ARG A 8 -10.15 -71.62 51.30
CA ARG A 8 -9.58 -70.29 51.58
C ARG A 8 -8.73 -69.72 50.44
N ARG A 9 -8.15 -70.58 49.58
CA ARG A 9 -7.41 -70.14 48.38
C ARG A 9 -8.35 -69.78 47.22
N SER A 10 -9.44 -70.52 47.04
CA SER A 10 -10.42 -70.27 45.97
C SER A 10 -11.15 -68.91 46.12
N VAL A 11 -11.52 -68.54 47.35
CA VAL A 11 -12.21 -67.26 47.62
C VAL A 11 -11.28 -66.05 47.48
N ASN A 12 -9.99 -66.18 47.83
CA ASN A 12 -9.00 -65.12 47.67
C ASN A 12 -8.53 -64.94 46.21
N MET A 13 -8.51 -66.01 45.40
CA MET A 13 -8.24 -65.90 43.97
C MET A 13 -9.40 -65.20 43.25
N LYS A 14 -10.66 -65.57 43.53
CA LYS A 14 -11.82 -64.93 42.90
C LYS A 14 -11.95 -63.45 43.25
N ARG A 15 -11.62 -63.04 44.49
CA ARG A 15 -11.59 -61.62 44.86
C ARG A 15 -10.44 -60.85 44.20
N LYS A 16 -9.26 -61.44 44.05
CA LYS A 16 -8.14 -60.79 43.34
C LYS A 16 -8.39 -60.69 41.84
N THR A 17 -8.97 -61.70 41.19
CA THR A 17 -9.35 -61.63 39.77
C THR A 17 -10.52 -60.68 39.52
N PHE A 18 -11.43 -60.54 40.49
CA PHE A 18 -12.53 -59.57 40.42
C PHE A 18 -12.05 -58.13 40.64
N TRP A 19 -11.10 -57.90 41.56
CA TRP A 19 -10.44 -56.59 41.73
C TRP A 19 -9.50 -56.24 40.58
N LEU A 20 -8.82 -57.21 39.97
CA LEU A 20 -8.00 -56.99 38.77
C LEU A 20 -8.86 -56.72 37.53
N GLY A 21 -10.01 -57.40 37.40
CA GLY A 21 -10.99 -57.13 36.35
C GLY A 21 -11.67 -55.77 36.49
N LEU A 22 -12.02 -55.35 37.72
CA LEU A 22 -12.58 -54.03 37.97
C LEU A 22 -11.55 -52.91 37.73
N ALA A 23 -10.28 -53.13 38.07
CA ALA A 23 -9.18 -52.21 37.78
C ALA A 23 -8.85 -52.11 36.28
N ILE A 24 -9.02 -53.19 35.50
CA ILE A 24 -8.82 -53.16 34.04
C ILE A 24 -10.04 -52.54 33.34
N VAL A 25 -11.26 -52.73 33.85
CA VAL A 25 -12.46 -52.05 33.32
C VAL A 25 -12.46 -50.55 33.67
N THR A 26 -11.92 -50.13 34.81
CA THR A 26 -11.68 -48.69 35.08
C THR A 26 -10.47 -48.14 34.32
N LEU A 27 -9.45 -48.96 34.01
CA LEU A 27 -8.33 -48.53 33.17
C LEU A 27 -8.72 -48.40 31.67
N ILE A 28 -9.69 -49.20 31.20
CA ILE A 28 -10.26 -49.10 29.85
C ILE A 28 -11.38 -48.05 29.75
N MET A 29 -12.08 -47.73 30.86
CA MET A 29 -13.04 -46.61 30.91
C MET A 29 -12.39 -45.23 31.14
N VAL A 30 -11.09 -45.17 31.45
CA VAL A 30 -10.33 -43.91 31.56
C VAL A 30 -9.49 -43.63 30.29
N SER A 31 -9.38 -44.57 29.36
CA SER A 31 -8.65 -44.42 28.09
C SER A 31 -9.56 -44.03 26.91
N GLY A 32 -10.50 -43.11 27.12
CA GLY A 32 -11.45 -42.72 26.06
C GLY A 32 -12.07 -41.35 26.19
N LEU A 33 -11.77 -40.58 27.24
CA LEU A 33 -12.02 -39.14 27.22
C LEU A 33 -10.76 -38.48 26.65
N VAL A 34 -10.54 -38.65 25.35
CA VAL A 34 -9.84 -37.60 24.62
C VAL A 34 -10.74 -36.39 24.81
N LEU A 35 -10.33 -35.45 25.67
CA LEU A 35 -10.87 -34.11 25.64
C LEU A 35 -10.55 -33.61 24.23
N GLN A 36 -11.47 -33.83 23.30
CA GLN A 36 -11.41 -33.21 22.00
C GLN A 36 -11.52 -31.72 22.33
N ALA A 37 -10.42 -31.00 22.19
CA ALA A 37 -10.42 -29.56 22.38
C ALA A 37 -11.56 -29.02 21.52
N ALA A 38 -12.54 -28.36 22.13
CA ALA A 38 -13.69 -27.87 21.38
C ALA A 38 -13.15 -26.99 20.24
N ALA A 39 -13.46 -27.37 18.99
CA ALA A 39 -12.99 -26.61 17.83
C ALA A 39 -13.54 -25.18 17.89
N THR A 40 -12.72 -24.24 17.42
CA THR A 40 -12.95 -22.81 17.52
C THR A 40 -14.17 -22.41 16.68
N SER A 41 -15.02 -21.55 17.22
CA SER A 41 -16.22 -21.03 16.56
C SER A 41 -15.97 -19.62 16.07
N LEU A 42 -16.04 -19.41 14.76
CA LEU A 42 -15.98 -18.08 14.14
C LEU A 42 -17.35 -17.41 14.26
N ASN A 43 -17.42 -16.35 15.05
CA ASN A 43 -18.68 -15.68 15.41
C ASN A 43 -19.07 -14.58 14.41
N LYS A 44 -18.08 -13.80 13.94
CA LYS A 44 -18.30 -12.64 13.07
C LYS A 44 -17.08 -12.35 12.20
N ILE A 45 -17.33 -11.98 10.96
CA ILE A 45 -16.37 -11.30 10.10
C ILE A 45 -16.87 -9.87 9.88
N GLU A 46 -16.02 -8.89 10.14
CA GLU A 46 -16.35 -7.48 9.96
C GLU A 46 -15.29 -6.82 9.09
N VAL A 47 -15.73 -6.14 8.03
CA VAL A 47 -14.83 -5.37 7.17
C VAL A 47 -14.88 -3.92 7.62
N VAL A 48 -13.74 -3.41 8.05
CA VAL A 48 -13.52 -2.05 8.52
C VAL A 48 -12.67 -1.32 7.47
N PRO A 49 -13.30 -0.58 6.56
CA PRO A 49 -12.58 0.15 5.53
C PRO A 49 -11.97 1.44 6.09
N GLY A 50 -10.69 1.67 5.82
CA GLY A 50 -9.94 2.87 6.19
C GLY A 50 -9.57 3.72 4.97
N ALA A 51 -8.83 4.80 5.21
CA ALA A 51 -8.39 5.71 4.15
C ALA A 51 -7.21 5.15 3.32
N LEU A 52 -6.41 4.27 3.93
CA LEU A 52 -5.15 3.76 3.41
C LEU A 52 -5.08 2.23 3.37
N SER A 53 -6.01 1.57 4.07
CA SER A 53 -6.11 0.13 4.14
C SER A 53 -7.52 -0.28 4.50
N THR A 54 -7.96 -1.44 4.03
CA THR A 54 -9.17 -2.10 4.53
C THR A 54 -8.76 -3.23 5.48
N ARG A 55 -9.34 -3.26 6.69
CA ARG A 55 -9.15 -4.37 7.64
C ARG A 55 -10.33 -5.32 7.59
N VAL A 56 -10.05 -6.61 7.64
CA VAL A 56 -11.04 -7.67 7.83
C VAL A 56 -10.80 -8.29 9.19
N MET A 57 -11.69 -8.01 10.13
CA MET A 57 -11.64 -8.44 11.52
C MET A 57 -12.39 -9.76 11.68
N MET A 58 -11.73 -10.76 12.24
CA MET A 58 -12.31 -12.08 12.52
C MET A 58 -12.45 -12.28 14.02
N MET A 59 -13.69 -12.46 14.48
CA MET A 59 -14.03 -12.62 15.89
C MET A 59 -14.42 -14.07 16.16
N ALA A 60 -13.69 -14.73 17.06
CA ALA A 60 -13.94 -16.11 17.45
C ALA A 60 -13.95 -16.25 18.98
N ASP A 61 -14.42 -17.39 19.48
CA ASP A 61 -14.40 -17.74 20.91
C ASP A 61 -12.98 -18.07 21.42
N LYS A 62 -12.08 -18.48 20.53
CA LYS A 62 -10.67 -18.77 20.80
C LYS A 62 -9.77 -18.11 19.76
N PRO A 63 -8.47 -17.93 20.05
CA PRO A 63 -7.51 -17.46 19.07
C PRO A 63 -7.54 -18.32 17.79
N LEU A 64 -7.57 -17.65 16.64
CA LEU A 64 -7.58 -18.31 15.34
C LEU A 64 -6.16 -18.63 14.89
N SER A 65 -5.95 -19.87 14.46
CA SER A 65 -4.68 -20.32 13.89
C SER A 65 -4.75 -20.27 12.38
N VAL A 66 -3.90 -19.45 11.76
CA VAL A 66 -3.82 -19.36 10.30
C VAL A 66 -2.88 -20.44 9.78
N ARG A 67 -3.37 -21.24 8.82
CA ARG A 67 -2.59 -22.28 8.14
C ARG A 67 -1.95 -21.77 6.86
N GLN A 68 -2.72 -21.05 6.07
CA GLN A 68 -2.28 -20.56 4.77
C GLN A 68 -2.99 -19.26 4.43
N ILE A 69 -2.27 -18.35 3.76
CA ILE A 69 -2.87 -17.18 3.11
C ILE A 69 -2.18 -16.90 1.77
N ALA A 70 -2.92 -16.93 0.68
CA ALA A 70 -2.36 -16.70 -0.66
C ALA A 70 -3.42 -16.25 -1.66
N TYR A 71 -3.01 -15.51 -2.68
CA TYR A 71 -3.86 -15.27 -3.85
C TYR A 71 -4.03 -16.57 -4.64
N ILE A 72 -5.27 -16.97 -4.91
CA ILE A 72 -5.61 -18.20 -5.64
C ILE A 72 -6.18 -17.92 -7.04
N SER A 73 -6.46 -16.65 -7.34
CA SER A 73 -6.92 -16.18 -8.64
C SER A 73 -6.34 -14.79 -8.89
N GLU A 74 -5.99 -14.51 -10.14
CA GLU A 74 -5.41 -13.24 -10.60
C GLU A 74 -6.48 -12.27 -11.12
N ASN A 75 -7.49 -12.79 -11.83
CA ASN A 75 -8.50 -11.96 -12.49
C ASN A 75 -9.88 -12.64 -12.49
N PRO A 76 -10.80 -12.25 -11.58
CA PRO A 76 -10.62 -11.27 -10.52
C PRO A 76 -9.67 -11.78 -9.42
N PRO A 77 -8.95 -10.89 -8.71
CA PRO A 77 -8.12 -11.30 -7.58
C PRO A 77 -8.95 -11.94 -6.47
N VAL A 78 -8.55 -13.13 -6.01
CA VAL A 78 -9.16 -13.81 -4.86
C VAL A 78 -8.08 -14.19 -3.87
N LEU A 79 -8.17 -13.66 -2.65
CA LEU A 79 -7.27 -13.99 -1.54
C LEU A 79 -7.92 -15.08 -0.68
N ALA A 80 -7.28 -16.24 -0.57
CA ALA A 80 -7.74 -17.33 0.26
C ALA A 80 -6.99 -17.34 1.59
N LEU A 81 -7.73 -17.41 2.69
CA LEU A 81 -7.24 -17.58 4.05
C LEU A 81 -7.76 -18.91 4.62
N GLU A 82 -6.87 -19.81 5.00
CA GLU A 82 -7.22 -21.09 5.63
C GLU A 82 -6.92 -21.06 7.12
N LEU A 83 -7.92 -21.42 7.93
CA LEU A 83 -7.86 -21.44 9.39
C LEU A 83 -7.94 -22.89 9.90
N SER A 84 -7.07 -23.23 10.86
CA SER A 84 -7.03 -24.58 11.46
C SER A 84 -7.98 -24.70 12.65
N ASP A 85 -8.56 -25.90 12.82
CA ASP A 85 -9.39 -26.26 13.97
C ASP A 85 -10.64 -25.37 14.16
N VAL A 86 -11.18 -24.83 13.07
CA VAL A 86 -12.37 -23.98 13.07
C VAL A 86 -13.55 -24.76 12.52
N ARG A 87 -14.63 -24.88 13.29
CA ARG A 87 -15.83 -25.56 12.80
C ARG A 87 -16.47 -24.73 11.68
N PRO A 88 -17.00 -25.38 10.62
CA PRO A 88 -17.93 -24.73 9.72
C PRO A 88 -19.16 -24.27 10.53
N VAL A 89 -19.31 -22.96 10.68
CA VAL A 89 -20.49 -22.34 11.30
C VAL A 89 -21.25 -21.61 10.19
N GLU A 90 -22.58 -21.64 10.22
CA GLU A 90 -23.41 -20.76 9.41
C GLU A 90 -23.14 -19.30 9.84
N ILE A 91 -22.21 -18.66 9.15
CA ILE A 91 -21.86 -17.26 9.40
C ILE A 91 -22.91 -16.42 8.66
N PRO A 92 -23.50 -15.40 9.29
CA PRO A 92 -24.51 -14.56 8.66
C PRO A 92 -23.97 -14.00 7.34
N ALA A 93 -24.83 -14.00 6.31
CA ALA A 93 -24.49 -13.51 4.98
C ALA A 93 -23.79 -12.15 5.07
N LEU A 94 -22.56 -12.08 4.58
CA LEU A 94 -21.81 -10.84 4.53
C LEU A 94 -22.56 -9.86 3.62
N GLN A 95 -22.86 -8.68 4.16
CA GLN A 95 -23.41 -7.60 3.35
C GLN A 95 -22.37 -7.24 2.29
N SER A 96 -22.73 -7.33 1.01
CA SER A 96 -21.92 -6.81 -0.08
C SER A 96 -21.54 -5.37 0.25
N ILE A 97 -20.24 -5.08 0.27
CA ILE A 97 -19.75 -3.74 0.55
C ILE A 97 -19.50 -3.07 -0.79
N GLU A 98 -20.59 -2.62 -1.40
CA GLU A 98 -20.52 -1.93 -2.68
C GLU A 98 -19.51 -0.78 -2.64
N GLY A 99 -18.69 -0.69 -3.69
CA GLY A 99 -17.77 0.44 -3.87
C GLY A 99 -16.39 0.31 -3.25
N ARG A 100 -16.09 -0.69 -2.41
CA ARG A 100 -14.78 -0.80 -1.71
C ARG A 100 -13.86 -1.91 -2.24
N LEU A 101 -12.64 -2.00 -1.72
CA LEU A 101 -11.61 -2.96 -2.18
C LEU A 101 -12.10 -4.41 -2.14
N VAL A 102 -12.75 -4.80 -1.04
CA VAL A 102 -13.36 -6.13 -0.86
C VAL A 102 -14.74 -6.13 -1.53
N LYS A 103 -14.92 -6.98 -2.55
CA LYS A 103 -16.16 -7.13 -3.30
C LYS A 103 -17.12 -8.10 -2.60
N ASP A 104 -16.60 -9.25 -2.23
CA ASP A 104 -17.35 -10.33 -1.61
C ASP A 104 -16.42 -11.15 -0.71
N ILE A 105 -17.05 -11.85 0.23
CA ILE A 105 -16.37 -12.80 1.10
C ILE A 105 -17.20 -14.07 1.11
N GLN A 106 -16.56 -15.19 0.75
CA GLN A 106 -17.16 -16.52 0.74
C GLN A 106 -16.45 -17.39 1.76
N ILE A 107 -17.18 -18.35 2.31
CA ILE A 107 -16.66 -19.24 3.35
C ILE A 107 -16.97 -20.67 2.93
N GLU A 108 -15.93 -21.47 2.82
CA GLU A 108 -15.99 -22.85 2.38
C GLU A 108 -15.50 -23.78 3.52
N PRO A 109 -16.26 -24.83 3.87
CA PRO A 109 -15.75 -25.86 4.75
C PRO A 109 -14.62 -26.63 4.06
N ALA A 110 -13.50 -26.83 4.76
CA ALA A 110 -12.32 -27.54 4.27
C ALA A 110 -11.91 -28.65 5.25
N GLY A 111 -12.78 -29.65 5.42
CA GLY A 111 -12.59 -30.72 6.42
C GLY A 111 -12.74 -30.18 7.85
N GLU A 112 -11.68 -30.24 8.65
CA GLU A 112 -11.62 -29.64 10.00
C GLU A 112 -11.20 -28.16 9.97
N ASN A 113 -10.87 -27.63 8.79
CA ASN A 113 -10.46 -26.25 8.58
C ASN A 113 -11.59 -25.42 7.97
N LEU A 114 -11.45 -24.11 8.09
CA LEU A 114 -12.31 -23.15 7.43
C LEU A 114 -11.50 -22.37 6.38
N LYS A 115 -12.01 -22.29 5.15
CA LYS A 115 -11.42 -21.48 4.10
C LYS A 115 -12.27 -20.24 3.85
N ILE A 116 -11.66 -19.06 3.96
CA ILE A 116 -12.30 -17.76 3.69
C ILE A 116 -11.72 -17.24 2.38
N LEU A 117 -12.58 -16.97 1.39
CA LEU A 117 -12.22 -16.42 0.10
C LEU A 117 -12.65 -14.95 0.04
N LEU A 118 -11.71 -14.05 -0.17
CA LEU A 118 -11.98 -12.62 -0.32
C LEU A 118 -11.82 -12.25 -1.79
N GLY A 119 -12.94 -11.94 -2.46
CA GLY A 119 -12.93 -11.36 -3.80
C GLY A 119 -12.53 -9.89 -3.73
N LEU A 120 -11.46 -9.49 -4.43
CA LEU A 120 -10.94 -8.12 -4.39
C LEU A 120 -11.13 -7.39 -5.74
N LYS A 121 -11.11 -6.06 -5.69
CA LYS A 121 -11.05 -5.21 -6.89
C LYS A 121 -9.69 -5.29 -7.59
N GLU A 122 -8.63 -5.35 -6.80
CA GLU A 122 -7.25 -5.30 -7.26
C GLU A 122 -6.36 -6.04 -6.25
N LYS A 123 -5.20 -6.52 -6.71
CA LYS A 123 -4.20 -7.12 -5.83
C LYS A 123 -3.50 -6.04 -5.03
N VAL A 124 -3.40 -6.26 -3.73
CA VAL A 124 -2.74 -5.35 -2.79
C VAL A 124 -1.80 -6.11 -1.87
N PRO A 125 -0.74 -5.44 -1.34
CA PRO A 125 0.03 -5.99 -0.24
C PRO A 125 -0.88 -6.22 0.96
N TYR A 126 -0.56 -7.22 1.76
CA TYR A 126 -1.37 -7.55 2.93
C TYR A 126 -0.54 -8.11 4.07
N ARG A 127 -1.08 -7.96 5.28
CA ARG A 127 -0.50 -8.55 6.49
C ARG A 127 -1.59 -9.08 7.41
N LEU A 128 -1.19 -10.03 8.25
CA LEU A 128 -2.00 -10.53 9.37
C LEU A 128 -1.49 -9.91 10.67
N GLY A 129 -2.37 -9.82 11.66
CA GLY A 129 -1.98 -9.45 13.01
C GLY A 129 -3.07 -9.78 14.02
N LEU A 130 -2.74 -9.60 15.31
CA LEU A 130 -3.70 -9.67 16.39
C LEU A 130 -3.91 -8.30 17.02
N GLU A 131 -5.16 -7.96 17.28
CA GLU A 131 -5.55 -6.77 18.03
C GLU A 131 -6.52 -7.18 19.13
N GLN A 132 -6.12 -7.04 20.40
CA GLN A 132 -6.89 -7.50 21.56
C GLN A 132 -7.30 -9.00 21.45
N GLY A 133 -6.39 -9.85 20.97
CA GLY A 133 -6.65 -11.28 20.76
C GLY A 133 -7.50 -11.63 19.54
N LYS A 134 -7.97 -10.64 18.75
CA LYS A 134 -8.73 -10.85 17.52
C LYS A 134 -7.81 -10.83 16.31
N LEU A 135 -8.01 -11.78 15.40
CA LEU A 135 -7.26 -11.83 14.14
C LEU A 135 -7.78 -10.76 13.18
N PHE A 136 -6.86 -10.01 12.59
CA PHE A 136 -7.16 -9.12 11.49
C PHE A 136 -6.29 -9.41 10.29
N LEU A 137 -6.88 -9.22 9.11
CA LEU A 137 -6.20 -9.12 7.83
C LEU A 137 -6.25 -7.65 7.41
N GLU A 138 -5.09 -7.03 7.25
CA GLU A 138 -4.98 -5.66 6.73
C GLU A 138 -4.55 -5.73 5.26
N LEU A 139 -5.38 -5.14 4.40
CA LEU A 139 -5.18 -5.03 2.96
C LEU A 139 -4.77 -3.59 2.64
N ASN A 140 -3.54 -3.38 2.19
CA ASN A 140 -2.97 -2.04 1.98
C ASN A 140 -3.44 -1.46 0.64
N GLU A 141 -4.37 -0.51 0.68
CA GLU A 141 -4.94 0.06 -0.53
C GLU A 141 -3.96 1.00 -1.22
N PHE A 142 -4.11 1.11 -2.55
CA PHE A 142 -3.36 2.10 -3.32
C PHE A 142 -3.84 3.51 -2.94
N LEU A 143 -2.91 4.40 -2.66
CA LEU A 143 -3.22 5.81 -2.43
C LEU A 143 -3.72 6.45 -3.73
N LYS A 144 -5.04 6.69 -3.83
CA LYS A 144 -5.67 7.28 -5.03
C LYS A 144 -5.78 8.80 -4.99
N SER A 145 -5.50 9.43 -3.85
CA SER A 145 -5.61 10.87 -3.66
C SER A 145 -4.26 11.56 -3.63
N ALA A 146 -4.19 12.78 -4.17
CA ALA A 146 -3.02 13.64 -4.03
C ALA A 146 -2.76 14.07 -2.58
N ASN A 147 -3.81 14.13 -1.75
CA ASN A 147 -3.67 14.41 -0.32
C ASN A 147 -3.30 13.12 0.42
N TYR A 148 -2.35 13.24 1.35
CA TYR A 148 -1.93 12.19 2.25
C TYR A 148 -2.81 12.21 3.51
N PRO A 149 -3.76 11.27 3.68
CA PRO A 149 -4.53 11.16 4.91
C PRO A 149 -3.68 10.51 6.01
N ILE A 150 -3.82 11.02 7.23
CA ILE A 150 -3.41 10.26 8.43
C ILE A 150 -4.67 9.59 8.95
N ASP A 151 -4.59 8.27 9.16
CA ASP A 151 -5.73 7.51 9.67
C ASP A 151 -6.16 8.08 11.04
N PRO A 152 -7.46 8.40 11.25
CA PRO A 152 -7.94 8.94 12.52
C PRO A 152 -7.58 8.08 13.75
N ALA A 153 -7.55 6.76 13.60
CA ALA A 153 -7.16 5.85 14.67
C ALA A 153 -5.69 6.08 15.07
N VAL A 154 -4.81 6.23 14.08
CA VAL A 154 -3.38 6.52 14.30
C VAL A 154 -3.19 7.95 14.83
N ASN A 155 -4.00 8.91 14.35
CA ASN A 155 -3.95 10.29 14.81
C ASN A 155 -4.19 10.41 16.32
N SER A 156 -5.09 9.58 16.88
CA SER A 156 -5.35 9.53 18.34
C SER A 156 -4.15 9.06 19.17
N LEU A 157 -3.19 8.36 18.55
CA LEU A 157 -1.98 7.85 19.18
C LEU A 157 -0.82 8.86 19.15
N LEU A 158 -0.97 9.96 18.41
CA LEU A 158 0.05 11.00 18.29
C LEU A 158 0.11 11.87 19.55
N LYS A 159 0.98 11.49 20.48
CA LYS A 159 1.35 12.32 21.64
C LYS A 159 2.64 13.06 21.30
N GLN A 160 2.63 14.40 21.32
CA GLN A 160 3.79 15.24 20.95
C GLN A 160 5.06 14.92 21.77
N GLU A 161 4.89 14.44 23.00
CA GLU A 161 5.98 14.13 23.94
C GLU A 161 6.71 12.82 23.62
N ASN A 162 6.11 11.92 22.83
CA ASN A 162 6.67 10.59 22.53
C ASN A 162 7.41 10.57 21.20
N ARG A 163 8.43 11.43 21.03
CA ARG A 163 9.26 11.40 19.82
C ARG A 163 10.11 10.14 19.79
N VAL A 164 10.01 9.40 18.70
CA VAL A 164 10.81 8.19 18.46
C VAL A 164 11.96 8.53 17.53
N SER A 165 13.14 7.99 17.80
CA SER A 165 14.29 8.07 16.91
C SER A 165 14.50 6.74 16.20
N PHE A 166 14.60 6.77 14.88
CA PHE A 166 15.04 5.66 14.05
C PHE A 166 16.55 5.78 13.87
N SER A 167 17.31 4.90 14.53
CA SER A 167 18.78 4.94 14.49
C SER A 167 19.36 4.14 13.32
N GLU A 168 18.86 2.93 13.07
CA GLU A 168 19.44 2.01 12.10
C GLU A 168 18.43 1.02 11.52
N MET A 169 18.68 0.59 10.27
CA MET A 169 18.02 -0.53 9.65
C MET A 169 19.06 -1.52 9.17
N LYS A 170 18.92 -2.79 9.58
CA LYS A 170 19.72 -3.90 9.09
C LYS A 170 18.87 -4.75 8.15
N VAL A 171 19.44 -5.10 7.01
CA VAL A 171 18.81 -5.98 6.01
C VAL A 171 19.44 -7.36 6.15
N GLU A 172 18.62 -8.36 6.43
CA GLU A 172 19.02 -9.77 6.52
C GLU A 172 18.30 -10.54 5.42
N ALA A 173 19.05 -10.98 4.42
CA ALA A 173 18.52 -11.68 3.27
C ALA A 173 18.88 -13.18 3.37
N ASN A 174 17.86 -14.01 3.42
CA ASN A 174 17.94 -15.46 3.46
C ASN A 174 17.30 -16.03 2.18
N PRO A 175 17.59 -17.28 1.79
CA PRO A 175 16.84 -17.93 0.71
C PRO A 175 15.34 -17.81 0.97
N GLY A 176 14.63 -17.23 0.00
CA GLY A 176 13.18 -17.07 -0.01
C GLY A 176 12.57 -16.09 1.02
N GLN A 177 13.37 -15.45 1.88
CA GLN A 177 12.90 -14.47 2.87
C GLN A 177 13.88 -13.30 3.02
N VAL A 178 13.38 -12.08 3.20
CA VAL A 178 14.21 -10.93 3.59
C VAL A 178 13.58 -10.19 4.75
N SER A 179 14.39 -9.90 5.78
CA SER A 179 14.00 -9.18 7.00
C SER A 179 14.70 -7.84 7.11
N PHE A 180 13.94 -6.83 7.54
CA PHE A 180 14.37 -5.46 7.77
C PHE A 180 14.21 -5.15 9.25
N LYS A 181 15.31 -5.24 10.00
CA LYS A 181 15.35 -4.97 11.44
C LYS A 181 15.64 -3.49 11.66
N ILE A 182 14.65 -2.77 12.17
CA ILE A 182 14.70 -1.32 12.39
C ILE A 182 14.81 -1.08 13.89
N SER A 183 15.85 -0.36 14.29
CA SER A 183 16.08 0.04 15.68
C SER A 183 15.39 1.36 15.98
N LEU A 184 14.47 1.35 16.95
CA LEU A 184 13.69 2.50 17.37
C LEU A 184 13.94 2.78 18.85
N SER A 185 13.90 4.05 19.25
CA SER A 185 14.02 4.43 20.67
C SER A 185 12.75 4.19 21.51
N GLY A 186 11.69 3.68 20.89
CA GLY A 186 10.40 3.42 21.51
C GLY A 186 9.34 2.99 20.49
N ASP A 187 8.11 2.83 20.96
CA ASP A 187 6.98 2.43 20.10
C ASP A 187 6.53 3.59 19.21
N ALA A 188 6.69 3.41 17.90
CA ALA A 188 6.29 4.38 16.89
C ALA A 188 4.91 4.02 16.34
N PRO A 189 3.89 4.90 16.46
CA PRO A 189 2.66 4.76 15.70
C PRO A 189 2.99 4.67 14.22
N LEU A 190 2.37 3.74 13.50
CA LEU A 190 2.62 3.58 12.07
C LEU A 190 1.35 3.36 11.29
N GLN A 191 1.45 3.67 9.99
CA GLN A 191 0.43 3.35 9.00
C GLN A 191 1.07 2.75 7.75
N SER A 192 0.32 1.92 7.03
CA SER A 192 0.79 1.26 5.83
C SER A 192 -0.21 1.31 4.70
N PHE A 193 0.29 1.53 3.48
CA PHE A 193 -0.51 1.63 2.25
C PHE A 193 0.33 1.26 1.03
N ALA A 194 -0.31 1.17 -0.13
CA ALA A 194 0.37 0.86 -1.38
C ALA A 194 0.46 2.07 -2.30
N LEU A 195 1.47 2.09 -3.17
CA LEU A 195 1.52 2.96 -4.35
C LEU A 195 1.57 2.10 -5.60
N ASP A 196 0.95 2.56 -6.67
CA ASP A 196 1.02 1.95 -7.98
C ASP A 196 2.13 2.59 -8.83
N ASN A 197 2.44 1.95 -9.95
CA ASN A 197 3.29 2.47 -11.02
C ASN A 197 4.64 3.08 -10.55
N PRO A 198 5.59 2.28 -10.02
CA PRO A 198 5.56 0.84 -9.79
C PRO A 198 4.91 0.44 -8.45
N GLY A 199 4.55 -0.84 -8.32
CA GLY A 199 3.98 -1.41 -7.09
C GLY A 199 4.92 -1.26 -5.89
N ARG A 200 4.46 -0.54 -4.86
CA ARG A 200 5.25 -0.27 -3.65
C ARG A 200 4.42 -0.48 -2.40
N LEU A 201 5.02 -1.04 -1.36
CA LEU A 201 4.49 -0.95 0.00
C LEU A 201 5.16 0.23 0.71
N VAL A 202 4.35 1.09 1.31
CA VAL A 202 4.81 2.20 2.14
C VAL A 202 4.47 1.91 3.59
N ILE A 203 5.45 2.07 4.47
CA ILE A 203 5.28 2.02 5.93
C ILE A 203 5.77 3.36 6.48
N ASP A 204 4.84 4.13 7.01
CA ASP A 204 5.12 5.41 7.65
C ASP A 204 5.17 5.25 9.16
N LEU A 205 6.30 5.61 9.75
CA LEU A 205 6.49 5.74 11.19
C LEU A 205 6.21 7.20 11.56
N LEU A 206 5.07 7.43 12.23
CA LEU A 206 4.67 8.75 12.68
C LEU A 206 5.40 9.12 13.98
N ASN A 207 5.50 10.42 14.23
CA ASN A 207 6.29 11.03 15.30
C ASN A 207 7.74 10.50 15.39
N THR A 208 8.30 10.10 14.24
CA THR A 208 9.60 9.43 14.16
C THR A 208 10.60 10.28 13.38
N GLN A 209 11.77 10.49 13.99
CA GLN A 209 12.89 11.22 13.40
C GLN A 209 13.96 10.28 12.84
N TYR A 210 14.44 10.59 11.65
CA TYR A 210 15.49 9.87 10.95
C TYR A 210 16.65 10.79 10.59
N PRO A 211 17.78 10.75 11.34
CA PRO A 211 18.87 11.71 11.18
C PRO A 211 19.83 11.39 10.02
N ARG A 212 19.70 10.21 9.39
CA ARG A 212 20.70 9.68 8.44
C ARG A 212 20.50 10.13 6.98
N GLY A 213 19.67 11.14 6.73
CA GLY A 213 19.31 11.57 5.38
C GLY A 213 18.65 10.45 4.57
N ASN A 214 18.50 10.62 3.26
CA ASN A 214 17.86 9.60 2.42
C ASN A 214 18.79 8.39 2.25
N GLN A 215 18.29 7.20 2.57
CA GLN A 215 19.00 5.93 2.39
C GLN A 215 18.28 5.06 1.37
N SER A 216 19.03 4.34 0.54
CA SER A 216 18.48 3.37 -0.41
C SER A 216 19.33 2.12 -0.45
N TYR A 217 18.68 0.97 -0.42
CA TYR A 217 19.31 -0.34 -0.39
C TYR A 217 18.71 -1.19 -1.51
N GLN A 218 19.57 -1.68 -2.40
CA GLN A 218 19.17 -2.68 -3.39
C GLN A 218 19.08 -4.04 -2.68
N VAL A 219 17.97 -4.75 -2.89
CA VAL A 219 17.64 -5.99 -2.19
C VAL A 219 17.60 -7.16 -3.18
N GLY A 220 16.75 -7.08 -4.20
CA GLY A 220 16.63 -8.08 -5.26
C GLY A 220 16.22 -9.49 -4.81
N GLN A 221 15.72 -9.67 -3.59
CA GLN A 221 15.41 -10.97 -2.97
C GLN A 221 13.97 -11.04 -2.49
N ALA A 222 13.46 -12.28 -2.35
CA ALA A 222 12.05 -12.56 -2.11
C ALA A 222 11.18 -11.75 -3.09
N ASN A 223 10.36 -10.85 -2.57
CA ASN A 223 9.46 -9.98 -3.33
C ASN A 223 9.85 -8.49 -3.28
N VAL A 224 11.08 -8.16 -2.84
CA VAL A 224 11.54 -6.77 -2.69
C VAL A 224 12.73 -6.50 -3.61
N ASP A 225 12.60 -5.52 -4.49
CA ASP A 225 13.69 -5.07 -5.37
C ASP A 225 14.59 -4.08 -4.65
N LYS A 226 13.98 -3.10 -3.97
CA LYS A 226 14.70 -2.00 -3.33
C LYS A 226 13.92 -1.49 -2.13
N VAL A 227 14.62 -1.05 -1.10
CA VAL A 227 14.03 -0.28 0.01
C VAL A 227 14.63 1.12 0.06
N ARG A 228 13.80 2.12 0.32
CA ARG A 228 14.19 3.51 0.59
C ARG A 228 13.72 3.91 1.98
N VAL A 229 14.55 4.64 2.72
CA VAL A 229 14.20 5.22 4.03
C VAL A 229 14.53 6.70 4.00
N ALA A 230 13.57 7.54 4.36
CA ALA A 230 13.75 8.98 4.37
C ALA A 230 12.85 9.67 5.40
N GLN A 231 13.25 10.87 5.82
CA GLN A 231 12.36 11.77 6.55
C GLN A 231 11.34 12.36 5.56
N PHE A 232 10.13 11.81 5.55
CA PHE A 232 9.06 12.23 4.62
C PHE A 232 8.44 13.57 5.03
N LYS A 233 8.21 13.77 6.34
CA LYS A 233 7.76 15.05 6.89
C LYS A 233 8.58 15.44 8.11
N GLN A 234 8.86 16.73 8.27
CA GLN A 234 9.68 17.26 9.35
C GLN A 234 8.87 17.64 10.60
N ALA A 235 7.63 18.10 10.45
CA ALA A 235 6.90 18.70 11.57
C ALA A 235 5.37 18.63 11.49
N ASP A 236 4.74 18.77 10.32
CA ASP A 236 3.28 18.95 10.23
C ASP A 236 2.52 17.72 9.71
N PRO A 237 1.59 17.12 10.49
CA PRO A 237 1.25 17.40 11.90
C PRO A 237 2.22 16.76 12.92
N CYS A 238 3.12 15.89 12.44
CA CYS A 238 4.23 15.33 13.20
C CYS A 238 5.37 14.97 12.23
N PRO A 239 6.61 14.74 12.71
CA PRO A 239 7.63 14.15 11.87
C PRO A 239 7.25 12.73 11.43
N ILE A 240 7.44 12.42 10.16
CA ILE A 240 7.15 11.10 9.59
C ILE A 240 8.40 10.57 8.92
N THR A 241 8.87 9.41 9.39
CA THR A 241 9.89 8.63 8.71
C THR A 241 9.22 7.59 7.82
N ARG A 242 9.52 7.61 6.53
CA ARG A 242 8.89 6.74 5.53
C ARG A 242 9.85 5.65 5.08
N LEU A 243 9.40 4.41 5.14
CA LEU A 243 10.01 3.28 4.44
C LEU A 243 9.18 2.98 3.18
N VAL A 244 9.85 2.90 2.03
CA VAL A 244 9.24 2.53 0.75
C VAL A 244 9.92 1.29 0.22
N PHE A 245 9.16 0.21 0.07
CA PHE A 245 9.60 -1.06 -0.49
C PHE A 245 9.07 -1.15 -1.92
N ASP A 246 9.98 -1.12 -2.90
CA ASP A 246 9.66 -1.40 -4.30
C ASP A 246 9.47 -2.92 -4.42
N LEU A 247 8.25 -3.34 -4.78
CA LEU A 247 7.85 -4.75 -4.83
C LEU A 247 7.82 -5.25 -6.26
N LYS A 248 8.15 -6.52 -6.47
CA LYS A 248 7.95 -7.19 -7.78
C LYS A 248 6.47 -7.40 -8.04
N GLU A 249 5.74 -7.81 -7.01
CA GLU A 249 4.29 -7.96 -7.03
C GLU A 249 3.67 -7.67 -5.65
N PRO A 250 2.38 -7.31 -5.56
CA PRO A 250 1.70 -7.20 -4.27
C PRO A 250 1.61 -8.57 -3.58
N GLY A 251 2.02 -8.65 -2.32
CA GLY A 251 2.03 -9.93 -1.60
C GLY A 251 2.04 -9.79 -0.08
N TRP A 252 2.17 -10.93 0.59
CA TRP A 252 2.23 -10.99 2.04
C TRP A 252 3.54 -10.40 2.60
N TYR A 253 3.42 -9.67 3.69
CA TYR A 253 4.54 -9.34 4.58
C TYR A 253 4.15 -9.54 6.04
N ALA A 254 5.14 -9.86 6.87
CA ALA A 254 5.04 -9.88 8.31
C ALA A 254 5.57 -8.57 8.90
N LEU A 255 4.96 -8.14 10.00
CA LEU A 255 5.35 -6.93 10.73
C LEU A 255 5.27 -7.24 12.22
N ASP A 256 6.43 -7.33 12.84
CA ASP A 256 6.58 -7.63 14.27
C ASP A 256 7.10 -6.38 14.98
N ARG A 257 6.33 -5.89 15.95
CA ARG A 257 6.75 -4.77 16.82
C ARG A 257 7.37 -5.32 18.08
N SER A 258 8.41 -4.63 18.56
CA SER A 258 9.06 -4.89 19.84
C SER A 258 9.31 -3.56 20.56
N ALA A 259 9.67 -3.60 21.84
CA ALA A 259 10.00 -2.38 22.59
C ALA A 259 11.20 -1.62 21.99
N ASP A 260 12.14 -2.35 21.38
CA ASP A 260 13.41 -1.81 20.89
C ASP A 260 13.43 -1.56 19.36
N GLY A 261 12.29 -1.80 18.68
CA GLY A 261 12.27 -1.71 17.23
C GLY A 261 11.14 -2.42 16.52
N LEU A 262 11.28 -2.47 15.20
CA LEU A 262 10.32 -3.01 14.26
C LEU A 262 11.05 -4.00 13.33
N ASN A 263 10.49 -5.19 13.12
CA ASN A 263 10.97 -6.12 12.11
C ASN A 263 9.91 -6.28 11.02
N ILE A 264 10.28 -5.97 9.78
CA ILE A 264 9.42 -6.18 8.60
C ILE A 264 10.02 -7.30 7.80
N THR A 265 9.22 -8.30 7.44
CA THR A 265 9.73 -9.48 6.73
C THR A 265 8.88 -9.78 5.51
N PHE A 266 9.55 -9.98 4.38
CA PHE A 266 8.93 -10.37 3.12
C PHE A 266 9.35 -11.78 2.76
N TYR A 267 8.45 -12.47 2.07
CA TYR A 267 8.63 -13.85 1.65
C TYR A 267 8.51 -13.94 0.15
N SER A 268 9.21 -14.92 -0.43
CA SER A 268 8.93 -15.39 -1.77
C SER A 268 7.53 -16.02 -1.80
N PRO A 269 6.84 -16.01 -2.95
CA PRO A 269 5.49 -16.57 -3.07
C PRO A 269 5.38 -18.02 -2.54
N ASP A 270 6.42 -18.83 -2.73
CA ASP A 270 6.44 -20.24 -2.30
C ASP A 270 6.65 -20.40 -0.78
N GLU A 271 7.50 -19.57 -0.17
CA GLU A 271 7.74 -19.61 1.28
C GLU A 271 6.70 -18.86 2.11
N ALA A 272 5.94 -17.95 1.49
CA ALA A 272 4.81 -17.29 2.12
C ALA A 272 3.81 -18.31 2.70
N ILE A 273 3.61 -19.43 2.01
CA ILE A 273 2.73 -20.51 2.48
C ILE A 273 3.34 -21.26 3.67
N ALA A 274 4.67 -21.43 3.71
CA ALA A 274 5.37 -22.14 4.77
C ALA A 274 5.54 -21.32 6.06
N ALA A 275 5.81 -20.02 5.96
CA ALA A 275 6.05 -19.17 7.12
C ALA A 275 4.79 -18.83 7.93
N VAL A 276 3.61 -18.84 7.30
CA VAL A 276 2.31 -18.74 8.00
C VAL A 276 2.16 -19.88 9.02
N ASN A 277 2.66 -21.09 8.71
CA ASN A 277 2.59 -22.25 9.61
C ASN A 277 3.48 -22.12 10.87
N GLN A 278 4.51 -21.27 10.85
CA GLN A 278 5.44 -21.07 11.98
C GLN A 278 5.12 -19.83 12.81
N ALA A 279 4.29 -18.93 12.31
CA ALA A 279 3.79 -17.78 13.05
C ALA A 279 2.69 -18.21 14.03
N SER A 280 3.05 -19.02 15.04
CA SER A 280 2.30 -19.01 16.31
C SER A 280 2.43 -17.59 16.86
N VAL A 281 1.36 -16.81 16.76
CA VAL A 281 1.39 -15.39 17.09
C VAL A 281 1.86 -15.21 18.54
N LYS A 282 3.09 -14.74 18.71
CA LYS A 282 3.59 -14.34 20.02
C LYS A 282 2.84 -13.10 20.44
N GLU A 283 2.06 -13.22 21.51
CA GLU A 283 1.44 -12.11 22.20
C GLU A 283 2.55 -11.18 22.73
N ASN A 284 2.65 -9.98 22.16
CA ASN A 284 3.49 -8.94 22.74
C ASN A 284 2.73 -8.38 23.96
N PRO A 285 3.36 -8.18 25.14
CA PRO A 285 2.66 -7.70 26.32
C PRO A 285 2.00 -6.35 26.04
N ALA A 286 0.69 -6.26 26.30
CA ALA A 286 -0.05 -5.02 26.21
C ALA A 286 0.55 -3.96 27.18
N PRO A 287 0.63 -2.68 26.79
CA PRO A 287 0.81 -1.59 27.75
C PRO A 287 -0.30 -1.62 28.81
N PRO A 288 -0.04 -1.18 30.05
CA PRO A 288 -1.03 -1.23 31.12
C PRO A 288 -2.30 -0.46 30.75
N ALA A 289 -3.43 -1.11 30.99
CA ALA A 289 -4.77 -0.64 30.68
C ALA A 289 -5.05 0.76 31.24
N VAL A 290 -5.56 1.65 30.37
CA VAL A 290 -6.38 2.78 30.80
C VAL A 290 -7.75 2.61 30.17
N ASN A 291 -8.75 2.48 31.03
CA ASN A 291 -10.18 2.31 30.76
C ASN A 291 -10.66 3.02 29.49
N THR A 292 -11.30 2.26 28.60
CA THR A 292 -12.38 2.81 27.77
C THR A 292 -13.51 1.79 27.75
N GLN A 293 -14.47 2.01 28.63
CA GLN A 293 -15.73 1.28 28.66
C GLN A 293 -16.46 1.48 27.34
N MET A 294 -16.98 0.39 26.81
CA MET A 294 -17.98 0.39 25.75
C MET A 294 -19.21 1.18 26.20
N ALA A 295 -19.78 1.98 25.32
CA ALA A 295 -21.17 2.37 25.38
C ALA A 295 -21.81 2.18 24.00
N ASN A 296 -22.49 1.04 23.86
CA ASN A 296 -23.66 0.92 22.99
C ASN A 296 -24.77 1.80 23.57
N ALA A 297 -25.38 2.66 22.76
CA ALA A 297 -26.80 3.05 22.80
C ALA A 297 -27.09 4.02 21.64
N LEU A 298 -28.18 3.98 20.88
CA LEU A 298 -29.35 3.11 20.75
C LEU A 298 -30.11 3.57 19.49
N ALA A 299 -30.54 2.60 18.69
CA ALA A 299 -31.91 2.42 18.20
C ALA A 299 -32.60 3.43 17.25
N ILE A 300 -33.18 2.80 16.21
CA ILE A 300 -34.31 3.22 15.39
C ILE A 300 -35.52 3.56 16.29
N PRO A 301 -36.31 4.57 15.91
CA PRO A 301 -37.75 4.41 16.01
C PRO A 301 -38.44 4.66 14.67
N ALA A 302 -39.24 3.68 14.26
CA ALA A 302 -40.34 3.89 13.34
C ALA A 302 -41.48 4.55 14.10
N ALA A 303 -41.98 5.69 13.60
CA ALA A 303 -43.37 6.11 13.78
C ALA A 303 -43.73 7.10 12.67
N THR A 304 -44.68 6.66 11.84
CA THR A 304 -45.40 7.40 10.81
C THR A 304 -46.34 8.41 11.45
N THR A 305 -46.28 9.69 11.03
CA THR A 305 -47.47 10.53 10.85
C THR A 305 -47.21 11.53 9.72
N GLU A 306 -48.20 11.60 8.83
CA GLU A 306 -48.29 12.35 7.58
C GLU A 306 -48.18 13.86 7.76
N VAL A 307 -47.48 14.56 6.85
CA VAL A 307 -47.93 15.85 6.31
C VAL A 307 -47.61 15.94 4.82
N LYS A 308 -48.69 15.95 4.05
CA LYS A 308 -48.91 16.40 2.68
C LYS A 308 -48.08 17.64 2.29
N THR A 309 -47.29 17.56 1.21
CA THR A 309 -47.12 18.71 0.30
C THR A 309 -46.84 18.23 -1.13
N GLU A 310 -47.55 18.90 -2.03
CA GLU A 310 -47.76 18.70 -3.45
C GLU A 310 -46.52 19.07 -4.30
N PRO A 311 -46.28 18.39 -5.44
CA PRO A 311 -45.12 18.63 -6.29
C PRO A 311 -45.34 19.77 -7.29
N GLN A 312 -44.35 20.65 -7.44
CA GLN A 312 -44.26 21.64 -8.51
C GLN A 312 -42.87 21.61 -9.18
N PRO A 313 -42.76 22.02 -10.45
CA PRO A 313 -42.17 21.19 -11.49
C PRO A 313 -40.78 21.65 -11.94
N ALA A 314 -40.04 20.70 -12.51
CA ALA A 314 -38.86 20.96 -13.32
C ALA A 314 -39.22 21.73 -14.61
N PRO A 315 -38.38 22.68 -15.08
CA PRO A 315 -38.48 23.17 -16.43
C PRO A 315 -37.84 22.16 -17.40
N GLU A 316 -38.61 21.77 -18.42
CA GLU A 316 -38.21 20.90 -19.52
C GLU A 316 -37.12 21.50 -20.43
N PRO A 317 -36.38 20.64 -21.15
CA PRO A 317 -35.34 21.03 -22.09
C PRO A 317 -35.93 21.50 -23.44
N VAL A 318 -35.35 22.56 -23.99
CA VAL A 318 -35.70 23.04 -25.34
C VAL A 318 -35.13 22.11 -26.39
N LYS A 319 -36.05 21.49 -27.15
CA LYS A 319 -35.84 20.86 -28.47
C LYS A 319 -35.40 21.92 -29.49
N ILE A 320 -34.27 21.71 -30.15
CA ILE A 320 -33.99 22.29 -31.47
C ILE A 320 -33.92 21.15 -32.48
N LYS A 321 -34.78 21.20 -33.50
CA LYS A 321 -34.79 20.30 -34.66
C LYS A 321 -33.64 20.65 -35.62
N PRO A 322 -33.15 19.67 -36.40
CA PRO A 322 -32.02 19.84 -37.32
C PRO A 322 -32.47 20.37 -38.69
N GLN A 323 -31.57 21.09 -39.38
CA GLN A 323 -31.58 21.21 -40.84
C GLN A 323 -30.15 21.19 -41.42
N PRO A 324 -30.01 20.80 -42.70
CA PRO A 324 -28.86 20.10 -43.24
C PRO A 324 -27.99 20.98 -44.13
N ALA A 325 -26.72 20.58 -44.26
CA ALA A 325 -25.95 20.87 -45.46
C ALA A 325 -25.06 19.65 -45.75
N GLU A 326 -25.38 18.96 -46.83
CA GLU A 326 -24.47 18.12 -47.60
C GLU A 326 -23.24 18.99 -47.99
N THR A 327 -22.01 18.49 -48.11
CA THR A 327 -21.60 17.68 -49.26
C THR A 327 -20.16 17.19 -49.05
N LYS A 328 -19.98 15.86 -49.17
CA LYS A 328 -18.86 15.17 -49.86
C LYS A 328 -17.43 15.31 -49.32
N ILE A 329 -16.93 14.25 -48.70
CA ILE A 329 -15.55 13.81 -48.92
C ILE A 329 -15.58 12.34 -49.35
N GLU A 330 -15.01 12.16 -50.52
CA GLU A 330 -14.88 10.95 -51.29
C GLU A 330 -13.78 10.04 -50.72
N SER A 331 -13.95 8.76 -51.02
CA SER A 331 -13.26 7.54 -50.64
C SER A 331 -11.72 7.51 -50.62
N ALA A 332 -11.24 6.59 -49.79
CA ALA A 332 -9.87 6.10 -49.58
C ALA A 332 -9.08 5.74 -50.85
N PRO A 333 -7.75 5.54 -50.74
CA PRO A 333 -7.29 4.13 -50.72
C PRO A 333 -6.02 3.83 -49.88
N GLU A 334 -5.95 2.59 -49.36
CA GLU A 334 -4.69 1.84 -49.12
C GLU A 334 -4.33 1.00 -50.40
N PRO A 335 -3.29 0.15 -50.42
CA PRO A 335 -1.84 0.42 -50.35
C PRO A 335 -1.12 -0.14 -51.61
N ARG A 336 0.12 0.30 -51.91
CA ARG A 336 0.95 -0.35 -52.97
C ARG A 336 2.37 -0.69 -52.52
N LYS A 337 2.70 -1.98 -52.72
CA LYS A 337 3.98 -2.69 -52.53
C LYS A 337 5.10 -2.21 -53.45
N LEU A 338 6.36 -2.24 -52.98
CA LEU A 338 7.59 -2.50 -53.75
C LEU A 338 8.62 -3.16 -52.81
N LYS A 339 8.99 -4.44 -52.99
CA LYS A 339 10.12 -5.04 -53.76
C LYS A 339 11.54 -4.70 -53.27
N SER A 340 12.25 -5.74 -52.82
CA SER A 340 13.72 -5.94 -52.72
C SER A 340 14.36 -5.96 -54.13
N GLU A 341 15.64 -5.64 -54.42
CA GLU A 341 16.94 -6.00 -53.81
C GLU A 341 18.10 -5.13 -54.44
N PRO A 342 19.43 -5.38 -54.31
CA PRO A 342 20.46 -4.51 -53.69
C PRO A 342 21.47 -3.79 -54.65
N VAL A 343 22.38 -2.94 -54.12
CA VAL A 343 23.85 -2.84 -54.43
C VAL A 343 24.52 -1.56 -53.84
N GLN A 344 25.58 -1.81 -53.05
CA GLN A 344 26.86 -1.13 -52.71
C GLN A 344 27.12 0.41 -52.82
N SER A 345 27.61 0.95 -51.69
CA SER A 345 28.84 1.74 -51.44
C SER A 345 29.32 2.84 -52.41
N GLN A 346 29.43 4.08 -51.90
CA GLN A 346 30.60 4.96 -52.04
C GLN A 346 30.55 6.14 -51.06
N ALA A 347 31.72 6.57 -50.56
CA ALA A 347 31.91 7.51 -49.46
C ALA A 347 32.32 8.93 -49.89
N GLN A 348 31.71 9.94 -49.23
CA GLN A 348 32.16 11.33 -48.92
C GLN A 348 32.44 12.36 -50.04
N PRO A 349 32.44 13.69 -49.75
CA PRO A 349 31.68 14.49 -48.77
C PRO A 349 31.06 15.78 -49.38
N GLN A 350 29.89 16.23 -48.90
CA GLN A 350 29.41 17.61 -49.10
C GLN A 350 28.89 18.19 -47.77
N GLU A 351 29.79 18.91 -47.09
CA GLU A 351 29.43 19.99 -46.18
C GLU A 351 28.77 21.15 -46.96
N GLU A 352 28.06 21.99 -46.20
CA GLU A 352 27.42 23.25 -46.61
C GLU A 352 26.00 23.15 -47.19
N LYS A 353 24.98 23.04 -46.30
CA LYS A 353 23.75 23.88 -46.38
C LYS A 353 22.75 23.72 -45.24
N PHE A 354 23.16 23.66 -43.98
CA PHE A 354 22.24 23.99 -42.87
C PHE A 354 23.00 24.66 -41.72
N LYS A 355 23.20 25.98 -41.84
CA LYS A 355 23.53 26.84 -40.69
C LYS A 355 22.28 27.64 -40.31
N PRO A 356 21.59 27.34 -39.20
CA PRO A 356 20.59 28.25 -38.65
C PRO A 356 21.29 29.52 -38.14
N ARG A 357 20.70 30.66 -38.46
CA ARG A 357 21.17 32.00 -38.09
C ARG A 357 21.00 32.19 -36.59
N ILE A 358 22.11 32.34 -35.87
CA ILE A 358 22.16 32.62 -34.43
C ILE A 358 21.60 34.02 -34.18
N ILE A 359 20.46 34.09 -33.50
CA ILE A 359 20.11 35.27 -32.72
C ILE A 359 20.86 35.11 -31.40
N GLN A 360 21.76 36.04 -31.09
CA GLN A 360 22.55 36.03 -29.88
C GLN A 360 21.65 36.13 -28.64
N THR A 361 21.53 35.01 -27.94
CA THR A 361 21.11 34.95 -26.53
C THR A 361 21.91 33.80 -25.94
N SER A 362 22.67 34.09 -24.88
CA SER A 362 23.52 33.20 -24.07
C SER A 362 23.38 31.69 -24.35
N GLU A 363 24.46 31.05 -24.80
CA GLU A 363 24.54 29.60 -24.96
C GLU A 363 24.35 28.89 -23.60
N GLU A 364 23.10 28.57 -23.25
CA GLU A 364 22.80 27.55 -22.26
C GLU A 364 23.24 26.21 -22.85
N LYS A 365 24.39 25.69 -22.40
CA LYS A 365 24.83 24.35 -22.76
C LYS A 365 23.89 23.34 -22.10
N TYR A 366 23.04 22.73 -22.92
CA TYR A 366 22.21 21.59 -22.51
C TYR A 366 23.10 20.36 -22.29
N THR A 367 23.04 19.77 -21.10
CA THR A 367 23.87 18.65 -20.64
C THR A 367 23.05 17.44 -20.23
N GLY A 368 21.72 17.52 -20.35
CA GLY A 368 20.81 16.46 -19.95
C GLY A 368 20.89 15.19 -20.80
N GLU A 369 20.51 14.07 -20.20
CA GLU A 369 20.29 12.80 -20.91
C GLU A 369 19.25 12.97 -22.03
N VAL A 370 19.50 12.33 -23.17
CA VAL A 370 18.63 12.41 -24.35
C VAL A 370 17.40 11.54 -24.18
N ILE A 371 16.22 12.12 -24.41
CA ILE A 371 14.92 11.49 -24.20
C ILE A 371 14.09 11.55 -25.49
N SER A 372 13.21 10.56 -25.66
CA SER A 372 12.24 10.53 -26.75
C SER A 372 10.86 10.21 -26.18
N LEU A 373 9.93 11.16 -26.27
CA LEU A 373 8.64 11.13 -25.59
C LEU A 373 7.59 11.84 -26.44
N LYS A 374 6.34 11.39 -26.34
CA LYS A 374 5.23 12.02 -27.04
C LYS A 374 4.09 12.29 -26.08
N PHE A 375 3.75 13.56 -25.92
CA PHE A 375 2.63 14.03 -25.12
C PHE A 375 1.56 14.61 -26.04
N LYS A 376 0.30 14.26 -25.77
CA LYS A 376 -0.87 14.83 -26.45
C LYS A 376 -1.86 15.24 -25.39
N ASP A 377 -2.15 16.53 -25.33
CA ASP A 377 -3.10 17.18 -24.42
C ASP A 377 -2.85 16.81 -22.95
N ALA A 378 -1.57 16.69 -22.57
CA ALA A 378 -1.16 16.34 -21.21
C ALA A 378 -1.12 17.57 -20.30
N ASP A 379 -1.38 17.41 -19.00
CA ASP A 379 -1.22 18.51 -18.03
C ASP A 379 0.26 18.89 -17.93
N ILE A 380 0.53 20.20 -17.94
CA ILE A 380 1.89 20.74 -17.85
C ILE A 380 2.62 20.28 -16.58
N ARG A 381 1.91 20.10 -15.46
CA ARG A 381 2.47 19.63 -14.20
C ARG A 381 2.95 18.20 -14.30
N ASP A 382 2.15 17.34 -14.91
CA ASP A 382 2.49 15.92 -15.10
C ASP A 382 3.71 15.77 -16.01
N VAL A 383 3.80 16.57 -17.08
CA VAL A 383 4.96 16.56 -17.98
C VAL A 383 6.22 17.07 -17.28
N VAL A 384 6.13 18.15 -16.49
CA VAL A 384 7.27 18.65 -15.71
C VAL A 384 7.72 17.64 -14.66
N LEU A 385 6.78 17.02 -13.93
CA LEU A 385 7.08 15.97 -12.95
C LEU A 385 7.83 14.81 -13.60
N PHE A 386 7.38 14.38 -14.78
CA PHE A 386 8.04 13.32 -15.53
C PHE A 386 9.47 13.69 -15.94
N LEU A 387 9.68 14.90 -16.47
CA LEU A 387 11.01 15.37 -16.87
C LEU A 387 11.94 15.54 -15.66
N ALA A 388 11.42 15.97 -14.51
CA ALA A 388 12.20 16.13 -13.29
C ALA A 388 12.55 14.80 -12.63
N ASP A 389 11.68 13.78 -12.72
CA ASP A 389 11.96 12.43 -12.24
C ASP A 389 13.13 11.80 -13.03
N LEU A 390 13.15 11.99 -14.36
CA LEU A 390 14.29 11.59 -15.20
C LEU A 390 15.59 12.31 -14.80
N ALA A 391 15.50 13.57 -14.40
CA ALA A 391 16.64 14.38 -13.97
C ALA A 391 17.05 14.18 -12.50
N GLY A 392 16.24 13.47 -11.70
CA GLY A 392 16.43 13.33 -10.25
C GLY A 392 16.22 14.62 -9.44
N LEU A 393 15.48 15.60 -9.97
CA LEU A 393 15.23 16.90 -9.33
C LEU A 393 13.91 16.89 -8.55
N ASN A 394 13.88 17.56 -7.39
CA ASN A 394 12.61 17.78 -6.67
C ASN A 394 11.87 18.95 -7.27
N VAL A 395 10.56 18.84 -7.53
CA VAL A 395 9.79 19.92 -8.15
C VAL A 395 8.90 20.63 -7.12
N ILE A 396 8.91 21.96 -7.15
CA ILE A 396 7.94 22.81 -6.45
C ILE A 396 7.17 23.62 -7.50
N PHE A 397 5.85 23.52 -7.47
CA PHE A 397 4.97 24.29 -8.34
C PHE A 397 4.39 25.49 -7.61
N ASP A 398 4.39 26.64 -8.27
CA ASP A 398 3.55 27.75 -7.87
C ASP A 398 2.05 27.44 -8.13
N PRO A 399 1.10 27.87 -7.27
CA PRO A 399 -0.33 27.62 -7.46
C PRO A 399 -0.89 28.08 -8.81
N GLU A 400 -0.28 29.07 -9.44
CA GLU A 400 -0.69 29.63 -10.73
C GLU A 400 -0.24 28.80 -11.94
N VAL A 401 0.59 27.77 -11.76
CA VAL A 401 1.01 26.88 -12.85
C VAL A 401 -0.15 26.01 -13.32
N ARG A 402 -0.75 26.34 -14.46
CA ARG A 402 -1.83 25.57 -15.11
C ARG A 402 -1.68 25.63 -16.63
N GLY A 403 -2.06 24.57 -17.32
CA GLY A 403 -2.02 24.51 -18.78
C GLY A 403 -1.90 23.08 -19.29
N THR A 404 -2.07 22.92 -20.59
CA THR A 404 -1.85 21.64 -21.27
C THR A 404 -0.72 21.78 -22.30
N VAL A 405 -0.04 20.68 -22.57
CA VAL A 405 1.04 20.62 -23.55
C VAL A 405 0.88 19.41 -24.46
N SER A 406 1.11 19.66 -25.75
CA SER A 406 1.14 18.68 -26.81
C SER A 406 2.49 18.81 -27.52
N CYS A 407 3.38 17.83 -27.34
CA CYS A 407 4.72 17.85 -27.92
C CYS A 407 5.20 16.45 -28.29
N ASN A 408 6.04 16.36 -29.32
CA ASN A 408 6.71 15.13 -29.74
C ASN A 408 8.22 15.39 -29.73
N LEU A 409 8.92 14.79 -28.78
CA LEU A 409 10.34 14.93 -28.53
C LEU A 409 11.05 13.67 -29.05
N GLN A 410 12.09 13.84 -29.85
CA GLN A 410 12.89 12.74 -30.39
C GLN A 410 14.37 13.07 -30.23
N ALA A 411 15.08 12.26 -29.44
CA ALA A 411 16.50 12.44 -29.12
C ALA A 411 16.86 13.86 -28.65
N VAL A 412 16.05 14.42 -27.75
CA VAL A 412 16.24 15.78 -27.20
C VAL A 412 16.75 15.65 -25.75
N PRO A 413 17.79 16.37 -25.32
CA PRO A 413 18.17 16.48 -23.91
C PRO A 413 17.00 16.91 -23.03
N TRP A 414 16.84 16.30 -21.84
CA TRP A 414 15.68 16.59 -20.98
C TRP A 414 15.60 18.05 -20.51
N ASP A 415 16.74 18.71 -20.34
CA ASP A 415 16.83 20.11 -19.91
C ASP A 415 16.37 21.06 -21.03
N GLN A 416 16.72 20.74 -22.27
CA GLN A 416 16.19 21.41 -23.46
C GLN A 416 14.68 21.15 -23.61
N ALA A 417 14.24 19.91 -23.40
CA ALA A 417 12.82 19.55 -23.46
C ALA A 417 12.00 20.32 -22.41
N LEU A 418 12.51 20.41 -21.17
CA LEU A 418 11.89 21.16 -20.09
C LEU A 418 11.74 22.64 -20.47
N ASP A 419 12.77 23.25 -21.04
CA ASP A 419 12.71 24.66 -21.46
C ASP A 419 11.70 24.93 -22.57
N VAL A 420 11.61 24.03 -23.55
CA VAL A 420 10.63 24.15 -24.63
C VAL A 420 9.21 24.05 -24.09
N VAL A 421 8.96 23.10 -23.20
CA VAL A 421 7.66 22.84 -22.58
C VAL A 421 7.22 24.02 -21.70
N LEU A 422 8.12 24.61 -20.93
CA LEU A 422 7.83 25.77 -20.07
C LEU A 422 7.60 27.05 -20.88
N LYS A 423 8.42 27.31 -21.91
CA LYS A 423 8.28 28.49 -22.79
C LYS A 423 6.94 28.52 -23.51
N GLN A 424 6.41 27.37 -23.93
CA GLN A 424 5.09 27.28 -24.58
C GLN A 424 3.94 27.79 -23.70
N ASN A 425 4.06 27.67 -22.38
CA ASN A 425 3.04 28.06 -21.40
C ASN A 425 3.39 29.34 -20.61
N LYS A 426 4.40 30.12 -21.05
CA LYS A 426 4.89 31.31 -20.34
C LYS A 426 5.31 31.04 -18.88
N LEU A 427 5.81 29.83 -18.64
CA LEU A 427 6.36 29.42 -17.35
C LEU A 427 7.88 29.56 -17.38
N GLY A 428 8.47 29.85 -16.23
CA GLY A 428 9.91 29.85 -16.01
C GLY A 428 10.31 28.80 -14.98
N LYS A 429 11.62 28.58 -14.88
CA LYS A 429 12.24 27.68 -13.91
C LYS A 429 13.31 28.42 -13.11
N THR A 430 13.40 28.09 -11.82
CA THR A 430 14.52 28.47 -10.97
C THR A 430 15.08 27.20 -10.33
N ILE A 431 16.38 26.96 -10.51
CA ILE A 431 17.05 25.79 -9.93
C ILE A 431 17.84 26.25 -8.72
N GLU A 432 17.45 25.80 -7.54
CA GLU A 432 18.12 26.05 -6.27
C GLU A 432 18.67 24.73 -5.73
N GLY A 433 19.93 24.43 -6.06
CA GLY A 433 20.55 23.15 -5.71
C GLY A 433 19.86 21.96 -6.36
N ASN A 434 19.17 21.14 -5.57
CA ASN A 434 18.45 19.93 -6.03
C ASN A 434 16.93 20.13 -6.15
N VAL A 435 16.47 21.38 -6.13
CA VAL A 435 15.06 21.75 -6.22
C VAL A 435 14.83 22.60 -7.46
N LEU A 436 13.93 22.14 -8.32
CA LEU A 436 13.39 22.82 -9.48
C LEU A 436 12.08 23.51 -9.10
N ARG A 437 12.07 24.84 -9.00
CA ARG A 437 10.85 25.62 -8.82
C ARG A 437 10.31 26.05 -10.17
N ILE A 438 9.02 25.82 -10.41
CA ILE A 438 8.30 26.25 -11.62
C ILE A 438 7.24 27.27 -11.24
N ALA A 439 7.27 28.42 -11.91
CA ALA A 439 6.30 29.50 -11.73
C ALA A 439 6.12 30.30 -13.03
N PRO A 440 5.03 31.06 -13.21
CA PRO A 440 4.89 32.00 -14.32
C PRO A 440 6.07 32.97 -14.40
N VAL A 441 6.55 33.25 -15.62
CA VAL A 441 7.71 34.15 -15.84
C VAL A 441 7.48 35.52 -15.21
N ASP A 442 6.24 36.01 -15.23
CA ASP A 442 5.87 37.31 -14.64
C ASP A 442 6.05 37.35 -13.11
N ILE A 443 5.84 36.22 -12.43
CA ILE A 443 6.03 36.12 -10.97
C ILE A 443 7.52 36.06 -10.65
N LEU A 444 8.28 35.21 -11.36
CA LEU A 444 9.72 35.07 -11.15
C LEU A 444 10.46 36.38 -11.39
N ALA A 445 10.13 37.12 -12.45
CA ALA A 445 10.74 38.41 -12.75
C ALA A 445 10.49 39.45 -11.64
N ARG A 446 9.28 39.47 -11.06
CA ARG A 446 8.94 40.37 -9.95
C ARG A 446 9.66 39.99 -8.66
N GLU A 447 9.77 38.69 -8.37
CA GLU A 447 10.50 38.20 -7.20
C GLU A 447 12.00 38.54 -7.30
N ASP A 448 12.62 38.32 -8.45
CA ASP A 448 14.04 38.66 -8.67
C ASP A 448 14.32 40.16 -8.49
N GLU A 449 13.44 41.03 -8.99
CA GLU A 449 13.57 42.47 -8.82
C GLU A 449 13.44 42.89 -7.35
N ASN A 450 12.52 42.27 -6.61
CA ASN A 450 12.35 42.49 -5.18
C ASN A 450 13.57 42.02 -4.39
N VAL A 451 14.14 40.87 -4.73
CA VAL A 451 15.35 40.34 -4.11
C VAL A 451 16.53 41.30 -4.33
N ARG A 452 16.72 41.81 -5.56
CA ARG A 452 17.76 42.79 -5.87
C ARG A 452 17.60 44.08 -5.07
N ARG A 453 16.38 44.64 -5.00
CA ARG A 453 16.10 45.84 -4.20
C ARG A 453 16.36 45.63 -2.71
N ILE A 454 15.99 44.46 -2.17
CA ILE A 454 16.26 44.12 -0.77
C ILE A 454 17.76 44.00 -0.51
N GLN A 455 18.51 43.37 -1.43
CA GLN A 455 19.96 43.23 -1.33
C GLN A 455 20.66 44.61 -1.34
N GLU A 456 20.29 45.49 -2.27
CA GLU A 456 20.81 46.86 -2.35
C GLU A 456 20.52 47.66 -1.07
N SER A 457 19.31 47.53 -0.50
CA SER A 457 18.93 48.21 0.74
C SER A 457 19.72 47.72 1.98
N LYS A 458 20.10 46.43 2.00
CA LYS A 458 20.93 45.84 3.06
C LYS A 458 22.39 46.26 2.97
N GLU A 459 22.92 46.42 1.76
CA GLU A 459 24.30 46.87 1.54
C GLU A 459 24.48 48.37 1.86
N LEU A 460 23.43 49.18 1.68
CA LEU A 460 23.40 50.60 2.05
C LEU A 460 23.21 50.83 3.57
N SER A 461 22.70 49.85 4.30
CA SER A 461 22.44 49.92 5.74
C SER A 461 23.55 49.26 6.57
N GLY A 462 24.82 49.50 6.20
CA GLY A 462 26.02 48.88 6.79
C GLY A 462 26.04 48.83 8.33
N PRO A 463 26.85 47.93 8.92
CA PRO A 463 26.69 47.45 10.28
C PRO A 463 26.74 48.59 11.30
N VAL A 464 25.75 48.61 12.21
CA VAL A 464 25.71 49.49 13.40
C VAL A 464 26.62 48.93 14.49
#